data_AF-A0A7U3Y4V0-F1
#
_entry.id   AF-A0A7U3Y4V0-F1
#
_cell.length_a   1.000
_cell.length_b   1.000
_cell.length_c   1.000
_cell.angle_alpha   90.00
_cell.angle_beta   90.00
_cell.angle_gamma   90.00
#
_symmetry.space_group_name_H-M   'P 1'
#
loop_
_entity.id
_entity.type
_entity.pdbx_description
1 polymer ?
#
loop_
_entity_poly.entity_id
_entity_poly.type
_entity_poly.pdbx_seq_one_letter_code
_entity_poly.pdbx_strand_id
1 'polypeptide(L)'
;MEKYLTSNAICKKYEISKRTLSRWEIMTPWGIPFPAPAFGNTPGAVKRYLTIEVKKWERKCFKKNNEDTESTDVTEPEYLKAI
;
A
#
# COMPACT_ATOMS: atom_id res chain seq x y z
N MET A 1 0.49 -4.62 16.87
CA MET A 1 0.66 -4.92 15.42
C MET A 1 1.92 -5.75 15.25
N GLU A 2 1.88 -6.81 14.45
CA GLU A 2 3.08 -7.56 14.12
C GLU A 2 4.11 -6.66 13.42
N LYS A 3 5.36 -6.69 13.90
CA LYS A 3 6.45 -5.88 13.37
C LYS A 3 6.80 -6.25 11.92
N TYR A 4 6.59 -7.51 11.57
CA TYR A 4 6.93 -8.06 10.26
C TYR A 4 5.77 -8.80 9.61
N LEU A 5 5.66 -8.69 8.29
CA LEU A 5 4.78 -9.51 7.46
C LEU A 5 5.60 -10.54 6.70
N THR A 6 5.15 -11.78 6.64
CA THR A 6 5.79 -12.82 5.81
C THR A 6 5.40 -12.67 4.34
N SER A 7 6.23 -13.21 3.43
CA SER A 7 5.89 -13.30 2.02
C SER A 7 4.55 -13.99 1.77
N ASN A 8 4.22 -15.01 2.57
CA ASN A 8 2.94 -15.73 2.46
C ASN A 8 1.77 -14.83 2.85
N ALA A 9 1.90 -14.06 3.94
CA ALA A 9 0.88 -13.11 4.37
C ALA A 9 0.65 -12.01 3.32
N ILE A 10 1.72 -11.51 2.70
CA ILE A 10 1.64 -10.52 1.62
C ILE A 10 0.97 -11.09 0.38
N CYS A 11 1.37 -12.30 -0.04
CA CYS A 11 0.74 -13.00 -1.17
C CYS A 11 -0.76 -13.17 -0.94
N LYS A 12 -1.16 -13.56 0.28
CA LYS A 12 -2.57 -13.69 0.66
C LYS A 12 -3.28 -12.33 0.68
N LYS A 13 -2.64 -11.27 1.19
CA LYS A 13 -3.23 -9.93 1.32
C LYS A 13 -3.57 -9.30 -0.04
N TYR A 14 -2.70 -9.46 -1.02
CA TYR A 14 -2.87 -8.86 -2.35
C TYR A 14 -3.34 -9.86 -3.41
N GLU A 15 -3.66 -11.10 -3.00
CA GLU A 15 -4.07 -12.18 -3.90
C GLU A 15 -3.08 -12.42 -5.06
N ILE A 16 -1.78 -12.33 -4.75
CA ILE A 16 -0.69 -12.51 -5.72
C ILE A 16 0.14 -13.76 -5.44
N SER A 17 0.84 -14.23 -6.47
CA SER A 17 1.82 -15.31 -6.33
C SER A 17 3.16 -14.81 -5.77
N LYS A 18 3.98 -15.72 -5.22
CA LYS A 18 5.37 -15.41 -4.82
C LYS A 18 6.25 -14.91 -5.98
N ARG A 19 5.98 -15.39 -7.20
CA ARG A 19 6.66 -14.92 -8.42
C ARG A 19 6.29 -13.47 -8.70
N THR A 20 5.02 -13.11 -8.56
CA THR A 20 4.54 -11.72 -8.70
C THR A 20 5.18 -10.83 -7.64
N LEU A 21 5.20 -11.25 -6.38
CA LEU A 21 5.86 -10.51 -5.30
C LEU A 21 7.36 -10.29 -5.58
N SER A 22 8.05 -11.29 -6.12
CA SER A 22 9.47 -11.15 -6.48
C SER A 22 9.68 -10.15 -7.62
N ARG A 23 8.76 -10.05 -8.57
CA ARG A 23 8.79 -9.02 -9.62
C ARG A 23 8.50 -7.62 -9.06
N TRP A 24 7.60 -7.54 -8.09
CA TRP A 24 7.23 -6.28 -7.43
C TRP A 24 8.40 -5.63 -6.68
N GLU A 25 9.38 -6.40 -6.21
CA GLU A 25 10.64 -5.87 -5.66
C GLU A 25 11.44 -5.05 -6.69
N ILE A 26 11.28 -5.34 -7.99
CA ILE A 26 11.93 -4.62 -9.09
C ILE A 26 11.02 -3.49 -9.58
N MET A 27 9.76 -3.82 -9.89
CA MET A 27 8.79 -2.86 -10.44
C MET A 27 7.37 -3.34 -10.16
N THR A 28 6.51 -2.41 -9.74
CA THR A 28 5.08 -2.67 -9.54
C THR A 28 4.26 -1.97 -10.61
N PRO A 29 2.97 -2.34 -10.80
CA PRO A 29 2.07 -1.64 -11.72
C PRO A 29 1.92 -0.14 -11.41
N TRP A 30 2.13 0.27 -10.15
CA TRP A 30 2.07 1.66 -9.71
C TRP A 30 3.37 2.43 -9.94
N GLY A 31 4.40 1.82 -10.54
CA GLY A 31 5.70 2.44 -10.79
C GLY A 31 6.57 2.61 -9.55
N ILE A 32 6.14 2.12 -8.39
CA ILE A 32 6.87 2.22 -7.12
C ILE A 32 7.26 0.81 -6.66
N PRO A 33 8.54 0.45 -6.61
CA PRO A 33 8.97 -0.88 -6.21
C PRO A 33 8.48 -1.23 -4.80
N PHE A 34 8.12 -2.49 -4.59
CA PHE A 34 7.70 -3.01 -3.30
C PHE A 34 8.88 -3.00 -2.32
N PRO A 35 8.63 -2.80 -1.01
CA PRO A 35 9.71 -2.73 -0.03
C PRO A 35 10.60 -3.98 -0.03
N ALA A 36 11.90 -3.75 0.18
CA ALA A 36 12.84 -4.85 0.37
C ALA A 36 12.54 -5.63 1.66
N PRO A 37 12.81 -6.95 1.69
CA PRO A 37 12.75 -7.74 2.92
C PRO A 37 13.70 -7.18 3.99
N ALA A 38 13.27 -7.23 5.25
CA ALA A 38 14.04 -6.77 6.41
C ALA A 38 15.23 -7.68 6.74
N PHE A 39 15.15 -8.95 6.33
CA PHE A 39 16.23 -9.92 6.42
C PHE A 39 16.62 -10.31 5.01
N GLY A 40 17.92 -10.46 4.75
CA GLY A 40 18.47 -10.70 3.41
C GLY A 40 17.83 -11.89 2.68
N ASN A 41 18.10 -11.98 1.38
CA ASN A 41 17.50 -12.97 0.50
C ASN A 41 18.21 -14.33 0.61
N THR A 42 17.97 -15.05 1.70
CA THR A 42 18.46 -16.43 1.85
C THR A 42 17.59 -17.39 1.02
N PRO A 43 18.17 -18.19 0.11
CA PRO A 43 17.42 -19.18 -0.67
C PRO A 43 16.62 -20.12 0.24
N GLY A 44 15.33 -20.32 -0.05
CA GLY A 44 14.44 -21.18 0.72
C GLY A 44 13.85 -20.57 1.99
N ALA A 45 14.35 -19.42 2.45
CA ALA A 45 13.81 -18.73 3.62
C ALA A 45 12.55 -17.92 3.29
N VAL A 46 11.63 -17.82 4.26
CA VAL A 46 10.46 -16.95 4.15
C VAL A 46 10.91 -15.50 4.30
N LYS A 47 10.75 -14.71 3.23
CA LYS A 47 11.01 -13.26 3.28
C LYS A 47 10.09 -12.61 4.31
N ARG A 48 10.64 -11.70 5.12
CA ARG A 48 9.88 -10.90 6.09
C ARG A 48 10.07 -9.43 5.78
N TYR A 49 8.98 -8.68 5.81
CA TYR A 49 8.93 -7.28 5.42
C TYR A 49 8.48 -6.45 6.61
N LEU A 50 9.04 -5.26 6.80
CA LEU A 50 8.58 -4.36 7.85
C LEU A 50 7.16 -3.91 7.55
N THR A 51 6.25 -4.12 8.49
CA THR A 51 4.84 -3.72 8.35
C THR A 51 4.70 -2.22 8.08
N ILE A 52 5.60 -1.40 8.65
CA ILE A 52 5.64 0.05 8.47
C ILE A 52 6.00 0.41 7.02
N GLU A 53 7.01 -0.24 6.44
CA GLU A 53 7.43 0.01 5.06
C GLU A 53 6.35 -0.42 4.06
N VAL A 54 5.70 -1.56 4.30
CA VAL A 54 4.57 -2.01 3.47
C VAL A 54 3.43 -0.98 3.50
N LYS A 55 3.05 -0.47 4.67
CA LYS A 55 2.03 0.58 4.78
C LYS A 55 2.43 1.88 4.09
N LYS A 56 3.70 2.27 4.19
CA LYS A 56 4.22 3.47 3.51
C LYS A 56 4.13 3.31 2.00
N TRP A 57 4.47 2.13 1.49
CA TRP A 57 4.33 1.78 0.08
C TRP A 57 2.87 1.80 -0.38
N GLU A 58 1.95 1.20 0.40
CA GLU A 58 0.51 1.21 0.10
C GLU A 58 -0.01 2.65 -0.02
N ARG A 59 0.34 3.52 0.93
CA ARG A 59 -0.05 4.93 0.86
C ARG A 59 0.44 5.60 -0.41
N LYS A 60 1.65 5.30 -0.88
CA LYS A 60 2.18 5.90 -2.11
C LYS A 60 1.46 5.38 -3.37
N CYS A 61 1.10 4.10 -3.40
CA CYS A 61 0.46 3.47 -4.55
C CYS A 61 -1.03 3.84 -4.65
N PHE A 62 -1.73 3.84 -3.52
CA PHE A 62 -3.19 4.00 -3.49
C PHE A 62 -3.66 5.43 -3.19
N LYS A 63 -2.81 6.33 -2.66
CA LYS A 63 -3.21 7.76 -2.52
C LYS A 63 -3.37 8.48 -3.86
N LYS A 64 -2.81 7.95 -4.96
CA LYS A 64 -2.93 8.58 -6.28
C LYS A 64 -4.32 8.41 -6.92
N ASN A 65 -5.24 7.67 -6.28
CA ASN A 65 -6.59 7.44 -6.79
C ASN A 65 -7.69 8.22 -6.03
N ASN A 66 -7.32 9.15 -5.12
CA ASN A 66 -8.28 10.01 -4.42
C ASN A 66 -8.13 11.50 -4.82
N GLU A 67 -7.70 11.79 -6.04
CA GLU A 67 -7.81 13.13 -6.63
C GLU A 67 -8.85 13.22 -7.77
N ASP A 68 -9.63 12.16 -8.03
CA ASP A 68 -10.70 12.16 -9.06
C ASP A 68 -12.05 11.62 -8.52
N THR A 69 -12.41 11.94 -7.28
CA THR A 69 -13.83 11.99 -6.88
C THR A 69 -14.09 13.30 -6.19
N GLU A 70 -14.55 14.25 -7.01
CA GLU A 70 -15.46 15.33 -6.69
C GLU A 70 -16.31 15.03 -5.43
N SER A 71 -16.12 15.84 -4.40
CA SER A 71 -17.13 16.12 -3.39
C SER A 71 -17.03 17.60 -3.14
N THR A 72 -17.74 18.35 -3.97
CA THR A 72 -18.23 19.69 -3.63
C THR A 72 -19.09 19.56 -2.37
N ASP A 73 -18.47 19.64 -1.20
CA ASP A 73 -19.20 20.01 0.00
C ASP A 73 -19.28 21.54 0.03
N VAL A 74 -20.23 22.07 -0.73
CA VAL A 74 -20.75 23.42 -0.49
C VAL A 74 -21.58 23.31 0.79
N THR A 75 -20.93 23.39 1.95
CA THR A 75 -21.66 23.79 3.15
C THR A 75 -21.76 25.31 3.11
N GLU A 76 -22.76 25.79 2.37
CA GLU A 76 -23.30 27.13 2.53
C GLU A 76 -23.79 27.26 3.97
N PRO A 77 -23.24 28.17 4.78
CA PRO A 77 -23.63 28.22 6.18
C PRO A 77 -25.01 28.89 6.31
N GLU A 78 -25.92 28.22 7.02
CA GLU A 78 -27.35 28.58 7.17
C GLU A 78 -27.64 29.96 7.80
N TYR A 79 -26.63 30.77 8.14
CA TYR A 79 -26.82 32.08 8.79
C TYR A 79 -27.25 33.23 7.86
N LEU A 80 -27.44 32.99 6.56
CA LEU A 80 -28.01 33.98 5.62
C LEU A 80 -29.51 33.78 5.32
N LYS A 81 -30.19 32.81 5.95
CA LYS A 81 -31.63 32.55 5.74
C LYS A 81 -32.59 33.28 6.69
N ALA A 82 -32.10 34.20 7.53
CA ALA A 82 -32.97 34.99 8.40
C ALA A 82 -32.73 36.49 8.19
N ILE A 83 -33.48 37.05 7.24
CA ILE A 83 -33.94 38.45 7.28
C ILE A 83 -35.25 38.47 8.08
#